data_AF-A0A8D3A9T9-F1
#
_entry.id   AF-A0A8D3A9T9-F1
#
_cell.length_a   1.000
_cell.length_b   1.000
_cell.length_c   1.000
_cell.angle_alpha   90.00
_cell.angle_beta   90.00
_cell.angle_gamma   90.00
#
_symmetry.space_group_name_H-M   'P 1'
#
loop_
_entity.id
_entity.type
_entity.pdbx_description
1 polymer ?
#
loop_
_entity_poly.entity_id
_entity_poly.type
_entity_poly.pdbx_seq_one_letter_code
_entity_poly.pdbx_strand_id
1 'polypeptide(L)'
;MHWRMALLGKARADGLLLTLGLTLLACGARGQGNGRGMREVSGGATVYLGQDRDIWRPLIHTTVNLSEVSSIKSSFQVRTFDPEGTIFYGDTKDGEDWFVLSLRDGVPLMQISKDGMFVSVAGGPKLDDGKWHTLEVSSHGKFVILRVDGSSGLEVGMQSKRTEEVISGELRLALGGILIDKDNMIVEFQPQMDGCVREGSWLSHSVPWETEADELWPCYPNIQPGSYFPGAGFAIFNTSVFPVDTDNGVKIELAGDFSQMDGTVFSFKAPGQELTVALVVNNDTKEVTLTLGEEKISMRKTVKRLVITFQTEMLQVFQEEPKLTELKAISLTNPGVLSTWREGRLAIGSLLGDGEDNVGSHFLTGCLKKIQVQGKDLDLDSAAMRKSVSSHSCPA
;
A
#
# COMPACT_ATOMS: atom_id res chain seq x y z
N MET A 1 71.85 -27.87 7.40
CA MET A 1 72.58 -28.64 6.35
C MET A 1 71.56 -29.21 5.38
N HIS A 2 71.90 -29.17 4.09
CA HIS A 2 71.26 -29.76 2.89
C HIS A 2 70.38 -31.03 3.14
N TRP A 3 69.34 -31.36 2.37
CA TRP A 3 69.10 -31.13 0.94
C TRP A 3 67.63 -31.44 0.55
N ARG A 4 67.28 -31.01 -0.66
CA ARG A 4 65.99 -31.15 -1.35
C ARG A 4 65.69 -32.59 -1.79
N MET A 5 64.40 -32.94 -1.85
CA MET A 5 63.87 -34.01 -2.70
C MET A 5 63.11 -33.39 -3.89
N ALA A 6 63.40 -33.88 -5.09
CA ALA A 6 62.53 -33.83 -6.24
C ALA A 6 62.67 -35.17 -6.97
N LEU A 7 61.55 -35.82 -7.26
CA LEU A 7 61.48 -36.99 -8.14
C LEU A 7 60.25 -36.87 -9.04
N LEU A 8 60.54 -37.12 -10.31
CA LEU A 8 59.66 -37.12 -11.49
C LEU A 8 58.64 -38.27 -11.47
N GLY A 9 57.57 -38.11 -12.26
CA GLY A 9 57.22 -39.17 -13.23
C GLY A 9 55.75 -39.29 -13.67
N LYS A 10 55.52 -38.97 -14.97
CA LYS A 10 54.60 -39.63 -15.96
C LYS A 10 53.08 -39.60 -15.70
N ALA A 11 52.15 -39.52 -16.67
CA ALA A 11 52.18 -39.40 -18.13
C ALA A 11 50.76 -39.01 -18.65
N ARG A 12 50.74 -38.39 -19.85
CA ARG A 12 49.70 -38.19 -20.89
C ARG A 12 48.25 -38.66 -20.69
N ALA A 13 47.28 -37.82 -21.08
CA ALA A 13 46.39 -38.05 -22.23
C ALA A 13 45.59 -36.77 -22.59
N ASP A 14 45.20 -36.71 -23.87
CA ASP A 14 44.77 -35.56 -24.67
C ASP A 14 43.44 -34.87 -24.29
N GLY A 15 43.31 -33.60 -24.66
CA GLY A 15 42.03 -32.88 -24.68
C GLY A 15 42.16 -31.41 -25.07
N LEU A 16 41.76 -31.09 -26.30
CA LEU A 16 41.64 -29.77 -26.94
C LEU A 16 41.34 -28.59 -25.97
N LEU A 17 42.16 -27.54 -26.00
CA LEU A 17 41.84 -26.22 -25.44
C LEU A 17 41.57 -25.22 -26.59
N LEU A 18 40.33 -24.75 -26.67
CA LEU A 18 39.93 -23.59 -27.47
C LEU A 18 40.59 -22.33 -26.93
N THR A 19 41.27 -21.61 -27.82
CA THR A 19 41.98 -20.37 -27.56
C THR A 19 41.05 -19.18 -27.32
N LEU A 20 41.47 -18.36 -26.36
CA LEU A 20 40.96 -17.05 -25.99
C LEU A 20 40.84 -16.07 -27.17
N GLY A 21 39.83 -15.20 -27.10
CA GLY A 21 39.85 -13.86 -27.67
C GLY A 21 39.34 -12.85 -26.65
N LEU A 22 40.26 -12.21 -25.91
CA LEU A 22 39.99 -11.01 -25.12
C LEU A 22 39.75 -9.83 -26.05
N THR A 23 38.76 -9.00 -25.75
CA THR A 23 38.94 -7.53 -25.73
C THR A 23 38.00 -6.93 -24.70
N LEU A 24 38.61 -6.42 -23.63
CA LEU A 24 38.03 -5.63 -22.56
C LEU A 24 38.30 -4.14 -22.86
N LEU A 25 37.42 -3.28 -22.32
CA LEU A 25 37.58 -1.84 -22.04
C LEU A 25 37.10 -0.85 -23.12
N ALA A 26 35.87 -0.38 -22.93
CA ALA A 26 35.56 1.05 -22.99
C ALA A 26 34.77 1.43 -21.73
N CYS A 27 35.52 1.81 -20.69
CA CYS A 27 34.99 2.43 -19.49
C CYS A 27 34.84 3.93 -19.80
N GLY A 28 33.61 4.40 -20.01
CA GLY A 28 33.28 5.82 -20.07
C GLY A 28 32.99 6.32 -18.65
N ALA A 29 33.88 7.13 -18.10
CA ALA A 29 33.76 7.71 -16.78
C ALA A 29 33.00 9.05 -16.79
N ARG A 30 32.24 9.27 -15.70
CA ARG A 30 31.72 10.51 -15.11
C ARG A 30 30.37 11.07 -15.60
N GLY A 31 29.37 10.76 -14.79
CA GLY A 31 28.47 11.75 -14.20
C GLY A 31 28.15 11.31 -12.76
N GLN A 32 28.78 11.93 -11.77
CA GLN A 32 28.47 11.71 -10.35
C GLN A 32 27.22 12.54 -10.03
N GLY A 33 26.05 12.00 -10.39
CA GLY A 33 24.75 12.48 -9.96
C GLY A 33 24.17 11.46 -9.00
N ASN A 34 23.81 11.89 -7.80
CA ASN A 34 23.16 11.05 -6.79
C ASN A 34 21.65 10.91 -7.15
N GLY A 35 21.37 10.46 -8.37
CA GLY A 35 20.02 10.16 -8.86
C GLY A 35 19.83 8.66 -8.88
N ARG A 36 18.73 8.17 -8.31
CA ARG A 36 18.30 6.78 -8.50
C ARG A 36 18.13 6.57 -10.00
N GLY A 37 18.90 5.64 -10.57
CA GLY A 37 18.85 5.36 -12.00
C GLY A 37 17.53 4.68 -12.36
N MET A 38 16.94 5.14 -13.45
CA MET A 38 15.72 4.56 -14.03
C MET A 38 16.02 3.15 -14.53
N ARG A 39 15.12 2.20 -14.26
CA ARG A 39 15.27 0.79 -14.67
C ARG A 39 14.12 0.35 -15.54
N GLU A 40 14.44 -0.38 -16.60
CA GLU A 40 13.47 -0.99 -17.49
C GLU A 40 12.78 -2.19 -16.83
N VAL A 41 11.47 -2.28 -16.99
CA VAL A 41 10.60 -3.35 -16.51
C VAL A 41 9.59 -3.75 -17.59
N SER A 42 9.14 -5.00 -17.54
CA SER A 42 8.11 -5.47 -18.47
C SER A 42 6.77 -4.81 -18.15
N GLY A 43 6.10 -4.25 -19.15
CA GLY A 43 4.73 -3.75 -19.00
C GLY A 43 3.71 -4.83 -18.61
N GLY A 44 4.04 -6.11 -18.84
CA GLY A 44 3.24 -7.25 -18.41
C GLY A 44 3.55 -7.74 -16.99
N ALA A 45 4.51 -7.12 -16.28
CA ALA A 45 4.93 -7.53 -14.96
C ALA A 45 3.76 -7.50 -13.96
N THR A 46 3.83 -8.39 -12.96
CA THR A 46 2.94 -8.30 -11.80
C THR A 46 3.52 -7.29 -10.83
N VAL A 47 2.74 -6.25 -10.50
CA VAL A 47 3.17 -5.15 -9.63
C VAL A 47 2.16 -4.92 -8.52
N TYR A 48 2.67 -4.70 -7.31
CA TYR A 48 1.89 -4.24 -6.17
C TYR A 48 1.91 -2.71 -6.10
N LEU A 49 0.75 -2.09 -6.27
CA LEU A 49 0.61 -0.63 -6.40
C LEU A 49 0.84 0.11 -5.07
N GLY A 50 0.63 -0.59 -3.94
CA GLY A 50 0.74 -0.03 -2.59
C GLY A 50 2.16 0.07 -2.03
N GLN A 51 3.20 -0.18 -2.83
CA GLN A 51 4.60 -0.11 -2.40
C GLN A 51 4.98 1.25 -1.80
N ASP A 52 5.83 1.26 -0.77
CA ASP A 52 6.26 2.49 -0.09
C ASP A 52 7.06 3.42 -1.02
N ARG A 53 6.52 4.63 -1.21
CA ARG A 53 7.09 5.68 -2.06
C ARG A 53 6.32 6.98 -1.87
N ASP A 54 6.73 8.03 -2.56
CA ASP A 54 5.88 9.19 -2.78
C ASP A 54 4.61 8.74 -3.52
N ILE A 55 3.47 8.81 -2.84
CA ILE A 55 2.18 8.28 -3.32
C ILE A 55 1.74 8.94 -4.62
N TRP A 56 2.19 10.17 -4.90
CA TRP A 56 1.82 10.91 -6.10
C TRP A 56 2.60 10.45 -7.31
N ARG A 57 3.91 10.19 -7.17
CA ARG A 57 4.73 9.70 -8.28
C ARG A 57 4.19 8.36 -8.80
N PRO A 58 4.40 7.97 -10.06
CA PRO A 58 4.11 6.61 -10.51
C PRO A 58 5.07 5.54 -9.99
N LEU A 59 4.59 4.30 -9.86
CA LEU A 59 5.44 3.14 -9.56
C LEU A 59 6.20 2.71 -10.82
N ILE A 60 5.46 2.57 -11.91
CA ILE A 60 5.97 2.31 -13.25
C ILE A 60 5.28 3.26 -14.23
N HIS A 61 6.01 3.71 -15.25
CA HIS A 61 5.44 4.52 -16.32
C HIS A 61 6.15 4.27 -17.66
N THR A 62 5.58 4.77 -18.74
CA THR A 62 6.19 4.74 -20.08
C THR A 62 5.72 5.94 -20.88
N THR A 63 6.55 6.37 -21.84
CA THR A 63 6.25 7.49 -22.75
C THR A 63 6.32 6.99 -24.18
N VAL A 64 5.27 7.27 -24.95
CA VAL A 64 5.11 6.77 -26.32
C VAL A 64 4.80 7.94 -27.25
N ASN A 65 5.38 7.95 -28.44
CA ASN A 65 5.01 8.91 -29.47
C ASN A 65 3.63 8.55 -30.03
N LEU A 66 2.65 9.45 -29.89
CA LEU A 66 1.28 9.26 -30.38
C LEU A 66 1.22 8.95 -31.87
N SER A 67 2.19 9.44 -32.66
CA SER A 67 2.27 9.19 -34.10
C SER A 67 2.56 7.72 -34.43
N GLU A 68 3.10 6.96 -33.48
CA GLU A 68 3.43 5.54 -33.62
C GLU A 68 2.30 4.63 -33.10
N VAL A 69 1.29 5.20 -32.43
CA VAL A 69 0.18 4.46 -31.82
C VAL A 69 -0.92 4.24 -32.86
N SER A 70 -1.12 2.98 -33.24
CA SER A 70 -2.19 2.58 -34.15
C SER A 70 -3.57 2.47 -33.48
N SER A 71 -3.61 2.25 -32.17
CA SER A 71 -4.84 2.09 -31.38
C SER A 71 -4.59 2.46 -29.92
N ILE A 72 -5.41 3.35 -29.36
CA ILE A 72 -5.40 3.69 -27.94
C ILE A 72 -6.28 2.68 -27.22
N LYS A 73 -5.72 1.48 -26.99
CA LYS A 73 -6.37 0.40 -26.25
C LYS A 73 -5.35 -0.28 -25.33
N SER A 74 -5.69 -0.37 -24.05
CA SER A 74 -4.90 -1.04 -23.03
C SER A 74 -5.76 -2.07 -22.29
N SER A 75 -5.18 -3.23 -21.99
CA SER A 75 -5.82 -4.34 -21.28
C SER A 75 -4.91 -4.84 -20.18
N PHE A 76 -5.45 -5.07 -18.99
CA PHE A 76 -4.70 -5.59 -17.85
C PHE A 76 -5.66 -6.23 -16.84
N GLN A 77 -5.12 -6.93 -15.85
CA GLN A 77 -5.91 -7.45 -14.73
C GLN A 77 -5.60 -6.70 -13.44
N VAL A 78 -6.63 -6.44 -12.64
CA VAL A 78 -6.53 -5.84 -11.31
C VAL A 78 -7.18 -6.72 -10.25
N ARG A 79 -6.62 -6.72 -9.03
CA ARG A 79 -7.21 -7.36 -7.85
C ARG A 79 -6.94 -6.53 -6.61
N THR A 80 -7.98 -6.25 -5.82
CA THR A 80 -7.88 -5.45 -4.60
C THR A 80 -9.08 -5.69 -3.67
N PHE A 81 -8.91 -5.38 -2.38
CA PHE A 81 -10.01 -5.13 -1.43
C PHE A 81 -10.13 -3.63 -1.08
N ASP A 82 -9.26 -2.80 -1.63
CA ASP A 82 -9.20 -1.37 -1.41
C ASP A 82 -10.36 -0.68 -2.15
N PRO A 83 -11.24 0.06 -1.45
CA PRO A 83 -12.37 0.73 -2.09
C PRO A 83 -11.96 2.01 -2.84
N GLU A 84 -10.75 2.53 -2.65
CA GLU A 84 -10.27 3.77 -3.25
C GLU A 84 -8.82 3.64 -3.75
N GLY A 85 -8.44 4.43 -4.75
CA GLY A 85 -7.05 4.51 -5.22
C GLY A 85 -6.91 4.44 -6.74
N THR A 86 -5.73 4.81 -7.25
CA THR A 86 -5.47 4.90 -8.69
C THR A 86 -5.09 3.55 -9.26
N ILE A 87 -5.78 3.14 -10.33
CA ILE A 87 -5.45 1.94 -11.09
C ILE A 87 -4.55 2.30 -12.26
N PHE A 88 -5.00 3.23 -13.12
CA PHE A 88 -4.35 3.53 -14.39
C PHE A 88 -4.45 5.01 -14.72
N TYR A 89 -3.33 5.60 -15.14
CA TYR A 89 -3.22 7.00 -15.51
C TYR A 89 -2.69 7.12 -16.93
N GLY A 90 -3.14 8.14 -17.65
CA GLY A 90 -2.47 8.57 -18.87
C GLY A 90 -2.69 10.04 -19.18
N ASP A 91 -1.73 10.67 -19.84
CA ASP A 91 -1.85 12.05 -20.30
C ASP A 91 -1.15 12.31 -21.64
N THR A 92 -1.46 13.48 -22.19
CA THR A 92 -0.77 14.07 -23.33
C THR A 92 -0.53 15.56 -23.03
N LYS A 93 0.30 16.22 -23.85
CA LYS A 93 0.62 17.65 -23.68
C LYS A 93 1.09 17.97 -22.25
N ASP A 94 1.98 17.13 -21.72
CA ASP A 94 2.55 17.30 -20.38
C ASP A 94 1.54 17.42 -19.23
N GLY A 95 0.35 16.81 -19.37
CA GLY A 95 -0.67 16.81 -18.32
C GLY A 95 -1.74 17.90 -18.48
N GLU A 96 -1.82 18.58 -19.62
CA GLU A 96 -2.98 19.42 -19.95
C GLU A 96 -4.23 18.57 -20.25
N ASP A 97 -4.03 17.50 -21.04
CA ASP A 97 -5.06 16.53 -21.38
C ASP A 97 -4.72 15.21 -20.68
N TRP A 98 -5.58 14.75 -19.76
CA TRP A 98 -5.28 13.62 -18.90
C TRP A 98 -6.52 12.78 -18.62
N PHE A 99 -6.28 11.54 -18.23
CA PHE A 99 -7.28 10.59 -17.80
C PHE A 99 -6.77 9.82 -16.58
N VAL A 100 -7.65 9.61 -15.61
CA VAL A 100 -7.43 8.81 -14.41
C VAL A 100 -8.54 7.77 -14.33
N LEU A 101 -8.17 6.50 -14.21
CA LEU A 101 -9.05 5.42 -13.76
C LEU A 101 -8.67 5.06 -12.33
N SER A 102 -9.61 5.26 -11.42
CA SER A 102 -9.49 4.93 -10.00
C SER A 102 -10.70 4.12 -9.51
N LEU A 103 -10.66 3.69 -8.25
CA LEU A 103 -11.84 3.25 -7.53
C LEU A 103 -12.34 4.35 -6.60
N ARG A 104 -13.64 4.37 -6.37
CA ARG A 104 -14.29 5.10 -5.28
C ARG A 104 -15.46 4.27 -4.77
N ASP A 105 -15.47 3.99 -3.48
CA ASP A 105 -16.43 3.05 -2.85
C ASP A 105 -16.45 1.66 -3.55
N GLY A 106 -15.30 1.25 -4.11
CA GLY A 106 -15.12 0.01 -4.87
C GLY A 106 -15.59 0.04 -6.32
N VAL A 107 -16.16 1.16 -6.78
CA VAL A 107 -16.71 1.32 -8.14
C VAL A 107 -15.69 2.07 -9.02
N PRO A 108 -15.50 1.67 -10.30
CA PRO A 108 -14.65 2.40 -11.22
C PRO A 108 -15.09 3.87 -11.37
N LEU A 109 -14.14 4.77 -11.22
CA LEU A 109 -14.27 6.21 -11.42
C LEU A 109 -13.33 6.64 -12.54
N MET A 110 -13.88 7.24 -13.60
CA MET A 110 -13.10 7.93 -14.62
C MET A 110 -13.11 9.43 -14.37
N GLN A 111 -11.95 10.05 -14.40
CA GLN A 111 -11.78 11.50 -14.48
C GLN A 111 -11.00 11.82 -15.75
N ILE A 112 -11.50 12.76 -16.55
CA ILE A 112 -10.91 13.10 -17.84
C ILE A 112 -10.87 14.62 -17.99
N SER A 113 -9.70 15.16 -18.37
CA SER A 113 -9.51 16.51 -18.87
C SER A 113 -9.10 16.44 -20.34
N LYS A 114 -9.78 17.21 -21.20
CA LYS A 114 -9.41 17.34 -22.62
C LYS A 114 -9.82 18.70 -23.14
N ASP A 115 -8.88 19.43 -23.72
CA ASP A 115 -9.07 20.79 -24.28
C ASP A 115 -9.78 21.74 -23.28
N GLY A 116 -9.43 21.65 -21.98
CA GLY A 116 -10.01 22.48 -20.92
C GLY A 116 -11.44 22.11 -20.51
N MET A 117 -11.96 20.98 -20.97
CA MET A 117 -13.20 20.39 -20.46
C MET A 117 -12.90 19.27 -19.48
N PHE A 118 -13.70 19.18 -18.43
CA PHE A 118 -13.54 18.22 -17.35
C PHE A 118 -14.79 17.36 -17.22
N VAL A 119 -14.62 16.05 -17.13
CA VAL A 119 -15.71 15.10 -16.89
C VAL A 119 -15.26 14.07 -15.85
N SER A 120 -16.13 13.80 -14.88
CA SER A 120 -15.96 12.74 -13.90
C SER A 120 -17.21 11.87 -13.85
N VAL A 121 -17.05 10.55 -14.01
CA VAL A 121 -18.16 9.59 -14.00
C VAL A 121 -17.74 8.32 -13.27
N ALA A 122 -18.53 7.92 -12.29
CA ALA A 122 -18.43 6.61 -11.65
C ALA A 122 -19.45 5.65 -12.28
N GLY A 123 -19.05 4.38 -12.49
CA GLY A 123 -19.97 3.35 -12.98
C GLY A 123 -19.31 2.02 -13.26
N GLY A 124 -20.13 1.02 -13.57
CA GLY A 124 -19.70 -0.37 -13.72
C GLY A 124 -19.85 -1.19 -12.43
N PRO A 125 -19.38 -2.44 -12.42
CA PRO A 125 -19.44 -3.31 -11.25
C PRO A 125 -18.39 -2.92 -10.19
N LYS A 126 -18.60 -3.35 -8.95
CA LYS A 126 -17.59 -3.28 -7.89
C LYS A 126 -16.39 -4.18 -8.20
N LEU A 127 -15.18 -3.69 -7.94
CA LEU A 127 -13.90 -4.38 -8.18
C LEU A 127 -13.11 -4.67 -6.89
N ASP A 128 -13.61 -4.22 -5.74
CA ASP A 128 -13.04 -4.36 -4.40
C ASP A 128 -13.37 -5.71 -3.73
N ASP A 129 -13.51 -6.79 -4.50
CA ASP A 129 -14.00 -8.09 -4.03
C ASP A 129 -12.88 -9.14 -3.79
N GLY A 130 -11.62 -8.74 -3.99
CA GLY A 130 -10.44 -9.60 -3.85
C GLY A 130 -10.24 -10.60 -4.98
N LYS A 131 -11.02 -10.53 -6.08
CA LYS A 131 -10.81 -11.35 -7.28
C LYS A 131 -10.08 -10.57 -8.36
N TRP A 132 -9.52 -11.32 -9.32
CA TRP A 132 -8.94 -10.73 -10.51
C TRP A 132 -10.03 -10.34 -11.49
N HIS A 133 -10.06 -9.08 -11.88
CA HIS A 133 -10.92 -8.53 -12.93
C HIS A 133 -10.07 -8.10 -14.12
N THR A 134 -10.51 -8.43 -15.33
CA THR A 134 -9.87 -7.96 -16.56
C THR A 134 -10.47 -6.63 -16.98
N LEU A 135 -9.64 -5.59 -17.05
CA LEU A 135 -10.03 -4.26 -17.48
C LEU A 135 -9.48 -4.00 -18.88
N GLU A 136 -10.33 -3.47 -19.74
CA GLU A 136 -9.95 -2.96 -21.06
C GLU A 136 -10.38 -1.50 -21.17
N VAL A 137 -9.40 -0.61 -21.28
CA VAL A 137 -9.61 0.83 -21.48
C VAL A 137 -9.26 1.16 -22.92
N SER A 138 -10.18 1.83 -23.62
CA SER A 138 -9.95 2.23 -25.00
C SER A 138 -10.51 3.61 -25.29
N SER A 139 -9.88 4.31 -26.23
CA SER A 139 -10.41 5.55 -26.80
C SER A 139 -10.92 5.27 -28.21
N HIS A 140 -12.17 5.65 -28.48
CA HIS A 140 -12.79 5.51 -29.79
C HIS A 140 -13.52 6.81 -30.18
N GLY A 141 -12.86 7.61 -31.03
CA GLY A 141 -13.34 8.94 -31.39
C GLY A 141 -13.46 9.82 -30.16
N LYS A 142 -14.67 10.28 -29.87
CA LYS A 142 -14.96 11.16 -28.73
C LYS A 142 -15.25 10.44 -27.41
N PHE A 143 -15.11 9.11 -27.38
CA PHE A 143 -15.50 8.29 -26.24
C PHE A 143 -14.29 7.58 -25.63
N VAL A 144 -14.23 7.58 -24.30
CA VAL A 144 -13.38 6.68 -23.52
C VAL A 144 -14.26 5.57 -22.96
N ILE A 145 -13.90 4.32 -23.21
CA ILE A 145 -14.70 3.14 -22.90
C ILE A 145 -13.88 2.23 -21.99
N LEU A 146 -14.47 1.84 -20.85
CA LEU A 146 -14.00 0.76 -19.98
C LEU A 146 -14.92 -0.44 -20.14
N ARG A 147 -14.31 -1.59 -20.42
CA ARG A 147 -14.92 -2.90 -20.26
C ARG A 147 -14.35 -3.60 -19.04
N VAL A 148 -15.22 -4.30 -18.33
CA VAL A 148 -14.86 -5.13 -17.16
C VAL A 148 -15.29 -6.56 -17.46
N ASP A 149 -14.35 -7.50 -17.40
CA ASP A 149 -14.57 -8.93 -17.63
C ASP A 149 -15.30 -9.21 -18.97
N GLY A 150 -14.95 -8.45 -20.01
CA GLY A 150 -15.54 -8.55 -21.35
C GLY A 150 -16.93 -7.91 -21.48
N SER A 151 -17.53 -7.43 -20.39
CA SER A 151 -18.81 -6.70 -20.39
C SER A 151 -18.60 -5.19 -20.42
N SER A 152 -19.60 -4.45 -20.91
CA SER A 152 -19.55 -2.97 -20.87
C SER A 152 -19.56 -2.50 -19.41
N GLY A 153 -18.54 -1.71 -19.02
CA GLY A 153 -18.42 -1.15 -17.67
C GLY A 153 -18.86 0.30 -17.63
N LEU A 154 -18.16 1.16 -18.38
CA LEU A 154 -18.40 2.60 -18.42
C LEU A 154 -18.06 3.17 -19.80
N GLU A 155 -18.85 4.12 -20.29
CA GLU A 155 -18.59 4.84 -21.54
C GLU A 155 -18.79 6.33 -21.29
N VAL A 156 -17.74 7.11 -21.53
CA VAL A 156 -17.72 8.55 -21.27
C VAL A 156 -17.44 9.29 -22.58
N GLY A 157 -18.41 10.08 -23.04
CA GLY A 157 -18.26 10.90 -24.24
C GLY A 157 -17.87 12.35 -23.92
N MET A 158 -16.88 12.89 -24.63
CA MET A 158 -16.47 14.29 -24.53
C MET A 158 -16.53 14.97 -25.89
N GLN A 159 -17.42 15.96 -26.02
CA GLN A 159 -17.57 16.70 -27.27
C GLN A 159 -16.64 17.94 -27.28
N SER A 160 -15.44 17.80 -27.86
CA SER A 160 -14.54 18.96 -28.04
C SER A 160 -15.11 19.92 -29.08
N LYS A 161 -14.86 21.22 -28.89
CA LYS A 161 -15.15 22.26 -29.89
C LYS A 161 -14.18 22.22 -31.07
N ARG A 162 -13.05 21.52 -30.94
CA ARG A 162 -12.06 21.35 -32.01
C ARG A 162 -12.47 20.18 -32.91
N THR A 163 -12.43 20.44 -34.22
CA THR A 163 -12.93 19.52 -35.26
C THR A 163 -11.88 18.51 -35.72
N GLU A 164 -10.61 18.75 -35.41
CA GLU A 164 -9.48 17.88 -35.77
C GLU A 164 -8.63 17.57 -34.52
N GLU A 165 -8.49 16.29 -34.22
CA GLU A 165 -7.52 15.81 -33.24
C GLU A 165 -6.17 15.65 -33.96
N VAL A 166 -5.22 16.54 -33.67
CA VAL A 166 -3.83 16.29 -34.09
C VAL A 166 -3.26 15.22 -33.17
N ILE A 167 -3.17 13.99 -33.67
CA ILE A 167 -2.53 12.86 -32.98
C ILE A 167 -1.01 13.04 -33.12
N SER A 168 -0.46 14.01 -32.41
CA SER A 168 0.98 14.29 -32.37
C SER A 168 1.40 14.64 -30.96
N GLY A 169 2.62 14.26 -30.58
CA GLY A 169 3.17 14.51 -29.26
C GLY A 169 3.38 13.21 -28.48
N GLU A 170 3.62 13.35 -27.20
CA GLU A 170 3.90 12.24 -26.30
C GLU A 170 2.64 11.86 -25.51
N LEU A 171 2.42 10.55 -25.38
CA LEU A 171 1.46 9.94 -24.48
C LEU A 171 2.23 9.29 -23.33
N ARG A 172 2.00 9.74 -22.11
CA ARG A 172 2.57 9.12 -20.92
C ARG A 172 1.51 8.24 -20.28
N LEU A 173 1.89 7.01 -19.94
CA LEU A 173 1.05 6.06 -19.21
C LEU A 173 1.72 5.72 -17.88
N ALA A 174 0.93 5.54 -16.83
CA ALA A 174 1.45 5.29 -15.51
C ALA A 174 0.57 4.36 -14.67
N LEU A 175 1.20 3.59 -13.77
CA LEU A 175 0.52 2.78 -12.77
C LEU A 175 1.00 3.13 -11.36
N GLY A 176 0.08 3.01 -10.41
CA GLY A 176 0.31 3.21 -8.98
C GLY A 176 0.35 4.66 -8.53
N GLY A 177 0.32 5.64 -9.45
CA GLY A 177 0.34 7.07 -9.14
C GLY A 177 -0.10 7.91 -10.35
N ILE A 178 -0.01 9.24 -10.21
CA ILE A 178 -0.58 10.23 -11.13
C ILE A 178 0.50 11.27 -11.46
N LEU A 179 0.58 11.73 -12.71
CA LEU A 179 1.60 12.72 -13.12
C LEU A 179 1.12 14.19 -13.12
N ILE A 180 -0.19 14.43 -12.98
CA ILE A 180 -0.73 15.78 -12.78
C ILE A 180 -0.63 16.24 -11.32
N ASP A 181 -0.66 17.56 -11.14
CA ASP A 181 -0.87 18.16 -9.82
C ASP A 181 -2.21 17.72 -9.22
N LYS A 182 -2.22 17.46 -7.91
CA LYS A 182 -3.43 17.09 -7.16
C LYS A 182 -4.54 18.15 -7.29
N ASP A 183 -4.16 19.42 -7.43
CA ASP A 183 -5.10 20.55 -7.50
C ASP A 183 -5.85 20.57 -8.85
N ASN A 184 -5.39 19.78 -9.84
CA ASN A 184 -6.06 19.61 -11.13
C ASN A 184 -7.10 18.48 -11.13
N MET A 185 -7.17 17.64 -10.08
CA MET A 185 -8.15 16.57 -10.01
C MET A 185 -9.58 17.13 -9.83
N ILE A 186 -10.56 16.49 -10.46
CA ILE A 186 -11.98 16.90 -10.35
C ILE A 186 -12.56 16.41 -9.02
N VAL A 187 -12.23 15.16 -8.69
CA VAL A 187 -12.54 14.50 -7.43
C VAL A 187 -11.21 14.18 -6.80
N GLU A 188 -10.91 14.81 -5.65
CA GLU A 188 -9.72 14.53 -4.87
C GLU A 188 -9.84 13.17 -4.17
N PHE A 189 -8.75 12.41 -4.20
CA PHE A 189 -8.59 11.11 -3.52
C PHE A 189 -7.09 10.82 -3.31
N GLN A 190 -6.76 9.84 -2.46
CA GLN A 190 -5.37 9.39 -2.32
C GLN A 190 -5.03 8.40 -3.44
N PRO A 191 -3.97 8.62 -4.23
CA PRO A 191 -3.70 7.79 -5.40
C PRO A 191 -3.16 6.39 -5.09
N GLN A 192 -2.60 6.18 -3.88
CA GLN A 192 -2.08 4.87 -3.47
C GLN A 192 -3.23 3.87 -3.39
N MET A 193 -2.98 2.64 -3.82
CA MET A 193 -3.96 1.56 -3.77
C MET A 193 -3.29 0.28 -3.27
N ASP A 194 -3.91 -0.38 -2.29
CA ASP A 194 -3.60 -1.74 -1.88
C ASP A 194 -4.13 -2.74 -2.92
N GLY A 195 -3.50 -2.74 -4.10
CA GLY A 195 -3.94 -3.49 -5.25
C GLY A 195 -2.80 -4.06 -6.08
N CYS A 196 -3.12 -5.11 -6.82
CA CYS A 196 -2.19 -5.78 -7.70
C CYS A 196 -2.63 -5.64 -9.16
N VAL A 197 -1.67 -5.37 -10.04
CA VAL A 197 -1.88 -5.33 -11.49
C VAL A 197 -0.97 -6.37 -12.17
N ARG A 198 -1.47 -7.03 -13.22
CA ARG A 198 -0.70 -7.98 -14.03
C ARG A 198 -1.21 -8.08 -15.46
N GLU A 199 -0.48 -8.81 -16.29
CA GLU A 199 -0.88 -9.16 -17.68
C GLU A 199 -1.18 -7.91 -18.53
N GLY A 200 -0.43 -6.84 -18.27
CA GLY A 200 -0.57 -5.57 -18.98
C GLY A 200 -0.18 -5.67 -20.45
N SER A 201 -1.09 -5.24 -21.32
CA SER A 201 -0.90 -4.97 -22.74
C SER A 201 -1.32 -3.53 -23.00
N TRP A 202 -0.36 -2.70 -23.41
CA TRP A 202 -0.52 -1.24 -23.41
C TRP A 202 -0.47 -0.71 -24.83
N LEU A 203 -1.52 0.00 -25.26
CA LEU A 203 -1.61 0.60 -26.61
C LEU A 203 -1.41 -0.40 -27.75
N SER A 204 -1.69 -1.69 -27.54
CA SER A 204 -1.37 -2.77 -28.49
C SER A 204 0.13 -2.91 -28.85
N HIS A 205 1.04 -2.32 -28.08
CA HIS A 205 2.50 -2.39 -28.24
C HIS A 205 3.20 -2.86 -26.95
N SER A 206 4.39 -3.45 -27.08
CA SER A 206 5.26 -3.77 -25.95
C SER A 206 6.35 -2.69 -25.82
N VAL A 207 5.98 -1.51 -25.32
CA VAL A 207 6.96 -0.46 -24.99
C VAL A 207 7.59 -0.80 -23.65
N PRO A 208 8.92 -0.63 -23.46
CA PRO A 208 9.52 -0.76 -22.15
C PRO A 208 8.87 0.19 -21.16
N TRP A 209 8.53 -0.34 -19.99
CA TRP A 209 8.11 0.46 -18.83
C TRP A 209 9.33 0.75 -17.98
N GLU A 210 9.28 1.81 -17.21
CA GLU A 210 10.39 2.30 -16.42
C GLU A 210 9.99 2.54 -14.96
N THR A 211 10.93 2.33 -14.03
CA THR A 211 10.74 2.55 -12.59
C THR A 211 11.95 3.18 -11.92
N GLU A 212 11.69 4.04 -10.93
CA GLU A 212 12.70 4.55 -9.99
C GLU A 212 12.85 3.66 -8.74
N ALA A 213 11.99 2.65 -8.57
CA ALA A 213 12.06 1.74 -7.43
C ALA A 213 13.28 0.82 -7.54
N ASP A 214 13.88 0.44 -6.41
CA ASP A 214 15.01 -0.51 -6.34
C ASP A 214 14.56 -1.96 -6.62
N GLU A 215 13.32 -2.29 -6.27
CA GLU A 215 12.67 -3.57 -6.56
C GLU A 215 11.15 -3.34 -6.65
N LEU A 216 10.48 -4.15 -7.47
CA LEU A 216 9.01 -4.18 -7.53
C LEU A 216 8.53 -5.28 -6.61
N TRP A 217 7.73 -4.92 -5.60
CA TRP A 217 7.21 -5.89 -4.66
C TRP A 217 6.24 -6.87 -5.35
N PRO A 218 6.41 -8.19 -5.09
CA PRO A 218 5.49 -9.17 -5.63
C PRO A 218 4.14 -9.10 -4.94
N CYS A 219 3.11 -9.53 -5.66
CA CYS A 219 1.79 -9.74 -5.10
C CYS A 219 1.72 -11.08 -4.36
N TYR A 220 1.06 -11.11 -3.20
CA TYR A 220 0.71 -12.36 -2.54
C TYR A 220 -0.21 -13.20 -3.44
N PRO A 221 -0.02 -14.53 -3.52
CA PRO A 221 -0.81 -15.37 -4.42
C PRO A 221 -2.29 -15.37 -4.03
N ASN A 222 -2.58 -15.45 -2.72
CA ASN A 222 -3.93 -15.38 -2.18
C ASN A 222 -4.01 -14.24 -1.16
N ILE A 223 -5.17 -13.59 -1.12
CA ILE A 223 -5.48 -12.52 -0.18
C ILE A 223 -6.86 -12.74 0.42
N GLN A 224 -7.07 -12.20 1.62
CA GLN A 224 -8.34 -12.14 2.34
C GLN A 224 -8.51 -10.75 2.96
N PRO A 225 -9.74 -10.32 3.31
CA PRO A 225 -9.95 -9.04 3.96
C PRO A 225 -9.24 -8.93 5.32
N GLY A 226 -8.59 -7.79 5.56
CA GLY A 226 -7.92 -7.47 6.82
C GLY A 226 -6.71 -6.56 6.61
N SER A 227 -6.13 -6.05 7.69
CA SER A 227 -4.96 -5.18 7.62
C SER A 227 -3.69 -5.96 7.92
N TYR A 228 -2.75 -5.95 6.99
CA TYR A 228 -1.48 -6.69 7.07
C TYR A 228 -0.30 -5.81 7.45
N PHE A 229 0.46 -6.29 8.43
CA PHE A 229 1.67 -5.66 8.94
C PHE A 229 2.86 -6.59 8.70
N PRO A 230 3.86 -6.17 7.91
CA PRO A 230 4.99 -7.03 7.52
C PRO A 230 6.16 -7.04 8.52
N GLY A 231 6.03 -6.42 9.70
CA GLY A 231 7.13 -6.26 10.67
C GLY A 231 7.96 -4.99 10.49
N ALA A 232 7.51 -4.06 9.66
CA ALA A 232 8.10 -2.73 9.50
C ALA A 232 7.05 -1.62 9.33
N GLY A 233 5.76 -1.98 9.35
CA GLY A 233 4.67 -1.07 9.03
C GLY A 233 3.89 -0.59 10.25
N PHE A 234 3.29 0.59 10.12
CA PHE A 234 2.46 1.20 11.14
C PHE A 234 1.48 2.23 10.55
N ALA A 235 0.48 2.61 11.34
CA ALA A 235 -0.45 3.71 11.07
C ALA A 235 -0.71 4.51 12.34
N ILE A 236 -0.56 5.85 12.28
CA ILE A 236 -0.73 6.75 13.43
C ILE A 236 -1.88 7.73 13.19
N PHE A 237 -2.75 7.82 14.18
CA PHE A 237 -3.93 8.68 14.19
C PHE A 237 -3.84 9.72 15.30
N ASN A 238 -4.27 10.93 15.00
CA ASN A 238 -4.62 11.90 16.03
C ASN A 238 -5.95 11.47 16.64
N THR A 239 -5.96 11.24 17.94
CA THR A 239 -7.13 10.69 18.64
C THR A 239 -8.33 11.65 18.67
N SER A 240 -8.10 12.94 18.41
CA SER A 240 -9.12 13.98 18.23
C SER A 240 -10.12 13.70 17.09
N VAL A 241 -9.77 12.84 16.13
CA VAL A 241 -10.68 12.44 15.04
C VAL A 241 -11.73 11.43 15.49
N PHE A 242 -11.52 10.77 16.64
CA PHE A 242 -12.44 9.78 17.17
C PHE A 242 -13.47 10.42 18.10
N PRO A 243 -14.76 10.11 17.95
CA PRO A 243 -15.78 10.62 18.86
C PRO A 243 -15.55 10.06 20.27
N VAL A 244 -15.75 10.91 21.28
CA VAL A 244 -15.69 10.52 22.69
C VAL A 244 -17.09 10.55 23.26
N ASP A 245 -17.56 9.41 23.76
CA ASP A 245 -18.77 9.35 24.59
C ASP A 245 -18.35 9.65 26.03
N THR A 246 -18.88 10.72 26.62
CA THR A 246 -18.52 11.15 27.98
C THR A 246 -19.00 10.18 29.05
N ASP A 247 -20.04 9.41 28.78
CA ASP A 247 -20.66 8.48 29.72
C ASP A 247 -20.05 7.08 29.59
N ASN A 248 -19.82 6.63 28.35
CA ASN A 248 -19.33 5.26 28.07
C ASN A 248 -17.83 5.18 27.74
N GLY A 249 -17.17 6.32 27.54
CA GLY A 249 -15.76 6.41 27.20
C GLY A 249 -15.44 6.08 25.74
N VAL A 250 -14.22 5.59 25.48
CA VAL A 250 -13.75 5.19 24.15
C VAL A 250 -13.51 3.69 24.08
N LYS A 251 -14.21 3.04 23.15
CA LYS A 251 -14.07 1.60 22.91
C LYS A 251 -13.20 1.33 21.68
N ILE A 252 -12.12 0.58 21.87
CA ILE A 252 -11.32 -0.02 20.79
C ILE A 252 -11.62 -1.52 20.73
N GLU A 253 -11.86 -2.03 19.54
CA GLU A 253 -12.08 -3.44 19.30
C GLU A 253 -11.12 -3.96 18.22
N LEU A 254 -10.43 -5.05 18.56
CA LEU A 254 -9.42 -5.68 17.71
C LEU A 254 -9.78 -7.15 17.55
N ALA A 255 -9.82 -7.64 16.32
CA ALA A 255 -10.06 -9.06 16.04
C ALA A 255 -9.03 -9.61 15.04
N GLY A 256 -8.64 -10.85 15.25
CA GLY A 256 -7.63 -11.52 14.42
C GLY A 256 -7.17 -12.82 15.04
N ASP A 257 -6.23 -13.49 14.38
CA ASP A 257 -5.55 -14.65 14.98
C ASP A 257 -4.24 -14.21 15.65
N PHE A 258 -4.33 -13.83 16.93
CA PHE A 258 -3.18 -13.36 17.71
C PHE A 258 -2.09 -14.44 17.86
N SER A 259 -2.42 -15.73 17.61
CA SER A 259 -1.44 -16.82 17.56
C SER A 259 -0.47 -16.71 16.38
N GLN A 260 -0.87 -16.03 15.30
CA GLN A 260 -0.10 -15.79 14.08
C GLN A 260 0.55 -14.40 14.05
N MET A 261 0.58 -13.69 15.18
CA MET A 261 1.12 -12.33 15.28
C MET A 261 2.36 -12.29 16.18
N ASP A 262 3.22 -11.30 15.95
CA ASP A 262 4.32 -10.92 16.83
C ASP A 262 4.58 -9.41 16.74
N GLY A 263 4.85 -8.74 17.86
CA GLY A 263 5.09 -7.30 17.93
C GLY A 263 3.92 -6.49 18.51
N THR A 264 3.99 -5.17 18.36
CA THR A 264 3.05 -4.22 18.97
C THR A 264 1.79 -4.07 18.11
N VAL A 265 0.65 -4.53 18.60
CA VAL A 265 -0.64 -4.45 17.89
C VAL A 265 -1.17 -3.03 17.87
N PHE A 266 -1.22 -2.39 19.03
CA PHE A 266 -1.50 -0.96 19.11
C PHE A 266 -0.79 -0.33 20.30
N SER A 267 -0.62 0.98 20.23
CA SER A 267 -0.25 1.79 21.38
C SER A 267 -0.95 3.13 21.38
N PHE A 268 -1.20 3.66 22.57
CA PHE A 268 -1.76 4.98 22.78
C PHE A 268 -0.85 5.76 23.74
N LYS A 269 -0.62 7.03 23.42
CA LYS A 269 0.18 7.93 24.25
C LYS A 269 -0.35 9.35 24.16
N ALA A 270 -0.40 10.04 25.30
CA ALA A 270 -0.76 11.45 25.37
C ALA A 270 0.49 12.35 25.41
N PRO A 271 0.47 13.55 24.80
CA PRO A 271 1.58 14.48 24.82
C PRO A 271 1.97 14.87 26.26
N GLY A 272 3.28 14.88 26.54
CA GLY A 272 3.81 15.33 27.83
C GLY A 272 3.47 14.42 29.02
N GLN A 273 2.91 13.24 28.80
CA GLN A 273 2.60 12.27 29.85
C GLN A 273 3.43 10.99 29.72
N GLU A 274 3.74 10.38 30.86
CA GLU A 274 4.37 9.05 30.93
C GLU A 274 3.37 7.91 30.62
N LEU A 275 2.07 8.17 30.72
CA LEU A 275 1.04 7.15 30.54
C LEU A 275 1.03 6.65 29.09
N THR A 276 1.57 5.45 28.90
CA THR A 276 1.55 4.73 27.64
C THR A 276 0.72 3.47 27.81
N VAL A 277 -0.23 3.26 26.89
CA VAL A 277 -0.98 2.01 26.77
C VAL A 277 -0.42 1.27 25.58
N ALA A 278 -0.05 0.00 25.75
CA ALA A 278 0.48 -0.80 24.66
C ALA A 278 -0.02 -2.23 24.73
N LEU A 279 -0.51 -2.75 23.60
CA LEU A 279 -0.85 -4.15 23.43
C LEU A 279 0.21 -4.82 22.57
N VAL A 280 0.95 -5.75 23.16
CA VAL A 280 2.08 -6.44 22.53
C VAL A 280 1.79 -7.93 22.50
N VAL A 281 2.01 -8.53 21.34
CA VAL A 281 1.92 -9.98 21.14
C VAL A 281 3.34 -10.51 21.04
N ASN A 282 3.70 -11.52 21.85
CA ASN A 282 5.05 -12.07 21.86
C ASN A 282 5.03 -13.57 21.56
N ASN A 283 5.60 -13.96 20.42
CA ASN A 283 5.56 -15.32 19.90
C ASN A 283 6.43 -16.33 20.65
N ASP A 284 7.46 -15.87 21.34
CA ASP A 284 8.31 -16.74 22.14
C ASP A 284 7.60 -17.18 23.43
N THR A 285 7.00 -16.22 24.13
CA THR A 285 6.26 -16.44 25.39
C THR A 285 4.85 -16.97 25.18
N LYS A 286 4.31 -16.87 23.95
CA LYS A 286 2.91 -17.21 23.61
C LYS A 286 1.88 -16.39 24.39
N GLU A 287 2.25 -15.17 24.77
CA GLU A 287 1.40 -14.23 25.50
C GLU A 287 0.98 -13.04 24.65
N VAL A 288 -0.18 -12.49 24.98
CA VAL A 288 -0.62 -11.14 24.61
C VAL A 288 -0.58 -10.31 25.89
N THR A 289 0.20 -9.23 25.89
CA THR A 289 0.39 -8.35 27.02
C THR A 289 -0.25 -7.00 26.75
N LEU A 290 -1.16 -6.55 27.60
CA LEU A 290 -1.55 -5.14 27.68
C LEU A 290 -0.81 -4.49 28.85
N THR A 291 -0.08 -3.41 28.58
CA THR A 291 0.62 -2.60 29.57
C THR A 291 -0.03 -1.24 29.67
N LEU A 292 -0.20 -0.75 30.91
CA LEU A 292 -0.74 0.57 31.25
C LEU A 292 0.10 1.15 32.38
N GLY A 293 1.09 1.98 32.04
CA GLY A 293 2.10 2.42 33.02
C GLY A 293 2.84 1.22 33.62
N GLU A 294 2.79 1.05 34.94
CA GLU A 294 3.39 -0.10 35.66
C GLU A 294 2.48 -1.35 35.68
N GLU A 295 1.19 -1.20 35.38
CA GLU A 295 0.24 -2.31 35.40
C GLU A 295 0.38 -3.16 34.12
N LYS A 296 0.32 -4.48 34.30
CA LYS A 296 0.40 -5.45 33.21
C LYS A 296 -0.74 -6.46 33.28
N ILE A 297 -1.32 -6.76 32.12
CA ILE A 297 -2.30 -7.81 31.90
C ILE A 297 -1.72 -8.78 30.87
N SER A 298 -1.50 -10.04 31.26
CA SER A 298 -1.12 -11.11 30.33
C SER A 298 -2.33 -11.99 30.00
N MET A 299 -2.49 -12.30 28.72
CA MET A 299 -3.51 -13.17 28.14
C MET A 299 -2.84 -14.22 27.27
N ARG A 300 -3.54 -15.33 27.00
CA ARG A 300 -3.05 -16.34 26.05
C ARG A 300 -3.25 -15.85 24.62
N LYS A 301 -2.41 -16.29 23.68
CA LYS A 301 -2.56 -15.99 22.24
C LYS A 301 -3.78 -16.61 21.55
N THR A 302 -4.55 -17.43 22.24
CA THR A 302 -5.77 -18.05 21.71
C THR A 302 -6.93 -17.05 21.53
N VAL A 303 -6.77 -15.84 22.06
CA VAL A 303 -7.78 -14.78 21.98
C VAL A 303 -8.04 -14.47 20.51
N LYS A 304 -9.33 -14.37 20.15
CA LYS A 304 -9.74 -14.01 18.78
C LYS A 304 -10.22 -12.57 18.67
N ARG A 305 -10.66 -11.99 19.79
CA ARG A 305 -11.15 -10.62 19.87
C ARG A 305 -10.82 -10.02 21.22
N LEU A 306 -10.33 -8.79 21.20
CA LEU A 306 -10.08 -7.95 22.36
C LEU A 306 -10.93 -6.69 22.24
N VAL A 307 -11.58 -6.33 23.34
CA VAL A 307 -12.29 -5.06 23.48
C VAL A 307 -11.68 -4.32 24.66
N ILE A 308 -11.21 -3.10 24.40
CA ILE A 308 -10.58 -2.25 25.41
C ILE A 308 -11.41 -0.98 25.49
N THR A 309 -11.96 -0.72 26.67
CA THR A 309 -12.79 0.47 26.93
C THR A 309 -12.04 1.41 27.87
N PHE A 310 -11.68 2.57 27.34
CA PHE A 310 -11.07 3.67 28.07
C PHE A 310 -12.19 4.53 28.66
N GLN A 311 -12.40 4.49 29.96
CA GLN A 311 -13.37 5.34 30.67
C GLN A 311 -12.64 6.46 31.43
N THR A 312 -13.40 7.36 32.06
CA THR A 312 -12.82 8.51 32.78
C THR A 312 -11.78 8.07 33.81
N GLU A 313 -12.08 7.05 34.63
CA GLU A 313 -11.22 6.66 35.76
C GLU A 313 -10.80 5.18 35.72
N MET A 314 -11.08 4.48 34.62
CA MET A 314 -10.72 3.07 34.51
C MET A 314 -10.53 2.62 33.06
N LEU A 315 -9.75 1.56 32.90
CA LEU A 315 -9.60 0.83 31.65
C LEU A 315 -10.14 -0.58 31.85
N GLN A 316 -11.12 -0.97 31.03
CA GLN A 316 -11.68 -2.32 31.03
C GLN A 316 -11.18 -3.10 29.83
N VAL A 317 -10.77 -4.35 30.06
CA VAL A 317 -10.36 -5.28 29.00
C VAL A 317 -11.31 -6.46 29.00
N PHE A 318 -11.91 -6.71 27.84
CA PHE A 318 -12.71 -7.90 27.58
C PHE A 318 -12.02 -8.73 26.50
N GLN A 319 -12.08 -10.05 26.67
CA GLN A 319 -11.58 -11.00 25.67
C GLN A 319 -12.68 -11.99 25.27
N GLU A 320 -12.62 -12.46 24.04
CA GLU A 320 -13.52 -13.50 23.53
C GLU A 320 -12.78 -14.84 23.38
N GLU A 321 -13.12 -15.79 24.29
CA GLU A 321 -12.69 -17.20 24.25
C GLU A 321 -13.70 -18.12 25.01
N PRO A 322 -14.79 -18.70 24.46
CA PRO A 322 -15.53 -18.52 23.21
C PRO A 322 -16.71 -17.52 23.30
N LYS A 323 -16.84 -16.80 24.42
CA LYS A 323 -17.77 -15.68 24.64
C LYS A 323 -16.99 -14.49 25.18
N LEU A 324 -17.51 -13.28 24.99
CA LEU A 324 -16.90 -12.07 25.52
C LEU A 324 -17.01 -12.07 27.05
N THR A 325 -15.87 -11.97 27.73
CA THR A 325 -15.76 -11.97 29.19
C THR A 325 -14.86 -10.83 29.64
N GLU A 326 -15.23 -10.15 30.73
CA GLU A 326 -14.37 -9.15 31.35
C GLU A 326 -13.17 -9.84 31.99
N LEU A 327 -11.98 -9.39 31.65
CA LEU A 327 -10.73 -9.98 32.13
C LEU A 327 -10.15 -9.20 33.31
N LYS A 328 -10.07 -7.88 33.18
CA LYS A 328 -9.61 -6.98 34.25
C LYS A 328 -10.13 -5.57 34.02
N ALA A 329 -10.44 -4.89 35.12
CA ALA A 329 -10.62 -3.45 35.19
C ALA A 329 -9.43 -2.85 35.96
N ILE A 330 -8.75 -1.86 35.37
CA ILE A 330 -7.67 -1.13 36.04
C ILE A 330 -8.18 0.28 36.36
N SER A 331 -8.22 0.64 37.63
CA SER A 331 -8.51 2.01 38.08
C SER A 331 -7.31 2.92 37.88
N LEU A 332 -7.55 4.17 37.48
CA LEU A 332 -6.51 5.14 37.13
C LEU A 332 -6.61 6.35 38.06
N THR A 333 -5.56 6.58 38.86
CA THR A 333 -5.47 7.72 39.79
C THR A 333 -4.89 8.96 39.10
N ASN A 334 -5.75 9.78 38.46
CA ASN A 334 -5.48 11.11 37.87
C ASN A 334 -4.42 11.22 36.73
N PRO A 335 -4.61 12.11 35.72
CA PRO A 335 -5.87 12.66 35.22
C PRO A 335 -6.67 11.58 34.47
N GLY A 336 -7.97 11.79 34.30
CA GLY A 336 -8.83 10.83 33.65
C GLY A 336 -8.40 10.56 32.20
N VAL A 337 -8.29 9.30 31.83
CA VAL A 337 -7.81 8.81 30.52
C VAL A 337 -8.54 9.46 29.34
N LEU A 338 -9.81 9.81 29.51
CA LEU A 338 -10.58 10.48 28.46
C LEU A 338 -10.13 11.92 28.18
N SER A 339 -9.59 12.62 29.17
CA SER A 339 -9.02 13.96 28.96
C SER A 339 -7.74 13.86 28.12
N THR A 340 -6.92 12.86 28.40
CA THR A 340 -5.65 12.62 27.71
C THR A 340 -5.86 12.00 26.33
N TRP A 341 -6.96 11.26 26.16
CA TRP A 341 -7.42 10.75 24.87
C TRP A 341 -7.70 11.86 23.86
N ARG A 342 -8.09 13.08 24.23
CA ARG A 342 -8.43 14.10 23.21
C ARG A 342 -7.20 14.66 22.49
N GLU A 343 -6.05 14.61 23.15
CA GLU A 343 -4.80 15.19 22.67
C GLU A 343 -3.77 14.12 22.29
N GLY A 344 -4.12 12.84 22.45
CA GLY A 344 -3.23 11.71 22.26
C GLY A 344 -3.00 11.31 20.81
N ARG A 345 -2.12 10.33 20.64
CA ARG A 345 -1.95 9.58 19.39
C ARG A 345 -2.27 8.11 19.63
N LEU A 346 -2.85 7.50 18.62
CA LEU A 346 -3.10 6.07 18.54
C LEU A 346 -2.26 5.51 17.39
N ALA A 347 -1.33 4.61 17.67
CA ALA A 347 -0.61 3.86 16.66
C ALA A 347 -1.15 2.43 16.57
N ILE A 348 -1.33 1.93 15.35
CA ILE A 348 -1.56 0.52 15.05
C ILE A 348 -0.30 -0.03 14.39
N GLY A 349 0.17 -1.19 14.84
CA GLY A 349 1.33 -1.87 14.27
C GLY A 349 2.68 -1.41 14.83
N SER A 350 2.71 -0.44 15.75
CA SER A 350 3.95 0.02 16.39
C SER A 350 3.73 0.56 17.80
N LEU A 351 4.83 0.66 18.54
CA LEU A 351 4.88 1.41 19.79
C LEU A 351 5.10 2.91 19.50
N LEU A 352 4.44 3.79 20.26
CA LEU A 352 4.73 5.23 20.24
C LEU A 352 5.95 5.54 21.12
N GLY A 353 6.94 6.23 20.57
CA GLY A 353 8.14 6.68 21.26
C GLY A 353 7.99 8.04 21.95
N ASP A 354 9.11 8.65 22.35
CA ASP A 354 9.16 9.98 22.98
C ASP A 354 9.37 11.08 21.92
N GLY A 355 8.28 11.58 21.32
CA GLY A 355 8.32 12.64 20.30
C GLY A 355 7.14 12.52 19.31
N GLU A 356 6.83 13.60 18.59
CA GLU A 356 5.66 13.64 17.70
C GLU A 356 5.70 12.62 16.56
N ASP A 357 6.90 12.34 16.04
CA ASP A 357 7.14 11.38 14.95
C ASP A 357 7.92 10.15 15.41
N ASN A 358 8.15 9.99 16.72
CA ASN A 358 8.96 8.89 17.21
C ASN A 358 8.14 7.61 17.23
N VAL A 359 8.46 6.73 16.28
CA VAL A 359 7.96 5.36 16.25
C VAL A 359 8.98 4.48 16.95
N GLY A 360 8.52 3.79 17.99
CA GLY A 360 9.32 2.85 18.77
C GLY A 360 9.68 1.59 17.98
N SER A 361 10.39 0.67 18.65
CA SER A 361 10.73 -0.64 18.11
C SER A 361 9.55 -1.65 18.24
N HIS A 362 9.73 -2.86 17.72
CA HIS A 362 8.76 -3.97 17.79
C HIS A 362 7.49 -3.75 16.97
N PHE A 363 7.66 -3.53 15.66
CA PHE A 363 6.57 -3.50 14.70
C PHE A 363 5.80 -4.82 14.65
N LEU A 364 4.49 -4.73 14.41
CA LEU A 364 3.64 -5.89 14.22
C LEU A 364 4.04 -6.64 12.94
N THR A 365 4.21 -7.95 13.08
CA THR A 365 4.17 -8.91 12.00
C THR A 365 2.89 -9.72 12.17
N GLY A 366 1.97 -9.64 11.21
CA GLY A 366 0.71 -10.39 11.26
C GLY A 366 -0.47 -9.63 10.65
N CYS A 367 -1.67 -10.15 10.90
CA CYS A 367 -2.90 -9.75 10.21
C CYS A 367 -4.06 -9.49 11.16
N LEU A 368 -4.54 -8.25 11.20
CA LEU A 368 -5.74 -7.88 11.94
C LEU A 368 -6.95 -8.02 11.02
N LYS A 369 -7.91 -8.86 11.40
CA LYS A 369 -9.16 -9.02 10.65
C LYS A 369 -10.09 -7.81 10.81
N LYS A 370 -10.02 -7.15 11.97
CA LYS A 370 -10.90 -6.02 12.30
C LYS A 370 -10.23 -5.08 13.28
N ILE A 371 -10.32 -3.79 13.01
CA ILE A 371 -9.90 -2.70 13.89
C ILE A 371 -11.07 -1.73 13.96
N GLN A 372 -11.62 -1.52 15.15
CA GLN A 372 -12.73 -0.60 15.34
C GLN A 372 -12.43 0.37 16.46
N VAL A 373 -12.84 1.63 16.25
CA VAL A 373 -12.90 2.66 17.28
C VAL A 373 -14.33 3.17 17.33
N GLN A 374 -14.97 3.08 18.50
CA GLN A 374 -16.38 3.47 18.69
C GLN A 374 -17.35 2.78 17.74
N GLY A 375 -17.10 1.50 17.45
CA GLY A 375 -17.96 0.68 16.58
C GLY A 375 -17.84 0.97 15.08
N LYS A 376 -17.01 1.95 14.67
CA LYS A 376 -16.67 2.21 13.27
C LYS A 376 -15.37 1.50 12.91
N ASP A 377 -15.33 0.89 11.73
CA ASP A 377 -14.10 0.30 11.20
C ASP A 377 -13.07 1.41 10.96
N LEU A 378 -11.84 1.16 11.41
CA LEU A 378 -10.73 2.09 11.29
C LEU A 378 -9.99 1.81 9.99
N ASP A 379 -10.18 2.67 9.00
CA ASP A 379 -9.42 2.64 7.76
C ASP A 379 -8.02 3.21 7.98
N LEU A 380 -7.00 2.41 7.70
CA LEU A 380 -5.60 2.78 7.90
C LEU A 380 -5.11 3.82 6.88
N ASP A 381 -5.80 3.99 5.75
CA ASP A 381 -5.47 5.01 4.74
C ASP A 381 -5.84 6.44 5.19
N SER A 382 -6.70 6.55 6.20
CA SER A 382 -7.03 7.83 6.85
C SER A 382 -6.05 8.26 7.94
N ALA A 383 -5.00 7.48 8.18
CA ALA A 383 -3.99 7.80 9.19
C ALA A 383 -3.24 9.10 8.86
N ALA A 384 -2.88 9.86 9.90
CA ALA A 384 -2.04 11.06 9.73
C ALA A 384 -0.63 10.69 9.25
N MET A 385 -0.15 9.51 9.62
CA MET A 385 1.09 8.94 9.11
C MET A 385 0.91 7.42 8.96
N ARG A 386 1.20 6.88 7.76
CA ARG A 386 1.22 5.44 7.48
C ARG A 386 2.49 5.08 6.73
N LYS A 387 3.02 3.88 6.98
CA LYS A 387 4.14 3.32 6.24
C LYS A 387 4.08 1.80 6.23
N SER A 388 4.41 1.16 5.10
CA SER A 388 4.60 -0.29 4.96
C SER A 388 3.42 -1.15 5.46
N VAL A 389 2.18 -0.68 5.38
CA VAL A 389 0.97 -1.42 5.78
C VAL A 389 0.03 -1.55 4.60
N SER A 390 -0.55 -2.74 4.44
CA SER A 390 -1.67 -3.00 3.54
C SER A 390 -2.96 -2.89 4.37
N SER A 391 -3.78 -1.88 4.07
CA SER A 391 -4.94 -1.49 4.88
C SER A 391 -6.09 -2.50 4.78
N HIS A 392 -6.26 -3.09 3.60
CA HIS A 392 -7.47 -3.84 3.22
C HIS A 392 -7.22 -5.31 2.92
N SER A 393 -5.97 -5.71 2.65
CA SER A 393 -5.61 -7.08 2.26
C SER A 393 -4.63 -7.77 3.23
N CYS A 394 -4.97 -9.00 3.58
CA CYS A 394 -4.12 -9.93 4.31
C CYS A 394 -3.69 -11.10 3.44
N PRO A 395 -2.42 -11.55 3.50
CA PRO A 395 -2.02 -12.82 2.91
C PRO A 395 -2.87 -13.98 3.48
N ALA A 396 -3.23 -14.95 2.62
CA ALA A 396 -4.11 -16.07 2.98
C ALA A 396 -3.52 -17.45 2.63
#